data_AF-A0A7K4ZKX6-F1
#
_entry.id   AF-A0A7K4ZKX6-F1
#
_cell.length_a   1.000
_cell.length_b   1.000
_cell.length_c   1.000
_cell.angle_alpha   90.00
_cell.angle_beta   90.00
_cell.angle_gamma   90.00
#
_symmetry.space_group_name_H-M   'P 1'
#
loop_
_entity.id
_entity.type
_entity.pdbx_description
1 polymer ?
#
loop_
_entity_poly.entity_id
_entity_poly.type
_entity_poly.pdbx_seq_one_letter_code
_entity_poly.pdbx_strand_id
1 'polypeptide(L)'
;FSIHALFLATVALSPVTATAPSEKDAPGEDIYPPLWDLAPENLLDFPIKDNKIVINAWNYLERLGVYKNLLSSSAKYFTAFGSQNLGNILWGLPLQHGWQFHTGRLADPSSVTSCGYEDGDHLCISVRSWWSCMNYYLAVIPFLGAVEAGLFGQLQYEIEILPPEERRADFCYSVADCRSRIPKLMDEWKAYFEVNNNPATFSSFKLDDALRLMWKAHVTSIAYALPKFQDSLKYLSDPEANFGEDWANGVDFIAATHFPTDLQNTNNFQVFLPQRMLVEGDVLPSISDFSPEQNNVLVSLRALHKANKLTG
;
A
#
# COMPACT_ATOMS: atom_id res chain seq x y z
N PHE A 1 28.95 14.34 36.85
CA PHE A 1 29.22 14.85 35.49
C PHE A 1 28.16 14.29 34.56
N SER A 2 27.10 15.06 34.33
CA SER A 2 26.06 14.80 33.33
C SER A 2 26.61 15.12 31.94
N ILE A 3 26.28 14.30 30.95
CA ILE A 3 26.03 14.78 29.58
C ILE A 3 24.82 14.02 29.04
N HIS A 4 23.68 14.70 29.06
CA HIS A 4 22.56 14.42 28.16
C HIS A 4 22.93 14.92 26.77
N ALA A 5 22.83 14.05 25.75
CA ALA A 5 22.77 14.48 24.37
C ALA A 5 21.44 14.00 23.81
N LEU A 6 20.43 14.87 23.90
CA LEU A 6 19.18 14.75 23.15
C LEU A 6 19.46 15.26 21.74
N PHE A 7 19.47 14.38 20.74
CA PHE A 7 19.37 14.81 19.34
C PHE A 7 17.88 15.00 19.01
N LEU A 8 17.41 16.25 19.04
CA LEU A 8 16.14 16.63 18.44
C LEU A 8 16.38 16.88 16.95
N ALA A 9 16.09 15.88 16.13
CA ALA A 9 15.89 16.10 14.70
C ALA A 9 14.48 16.66 14.52
N THR A 10 14.33 17.99 14.52
CA THR A 10 13.10 18.64 14.08
C THR A 10 13.02 18.52 12.55
N VAL A 11 12.31 17.51 12.07
CA VAL A 11 11.73 17.54 10.72
C VAL A 11 10.63 18.60 10.76
N ALA A 12 10.92 19.79 10.26
CA ALA A 12 9.91 20.81 10.05
C ALA A 12 9.05 20.38 8.86
N LEU A 13 8.02 19.58 9.10
CA LEU A 13 6.85 19.56 8.23
C LEU A 13 6.14 20.89 8.45
N SER A 14 6.39 21.86 7.58
CA SER A 14 5.62 23.10 7.58
C SER A 14 4.14 22.76 7.36
N PRO A 15 3.22 23.26 8.20
CA PRO A 15 1.80 23.12 7.92
C PRO A 15 1.52 24.01 6.71
N VAL A 16 1.36 23.40 5.54
CA VAL A 16 0.79 24.10 4.39
C VAL A 16 -0.64 24.44 4.78
N THR A 17 -0.91 25.73 4.96
CA THR A 17 -2.27 26.27 5.04
C THR A 17 -3.03 25.81 3.81
N ALA A 18 -3.96 24.87 4.00
CA ALA A 18 -4.88 24.42 2.97
C ALA A 18 -5.75 25.61 2.54
N THR A 19 -5.48 26.18 1.37
CA THR A 19 -6.47 27.00 0.68
C THR A 19 -7.58 26.07 0.19
N ALA A 20 -8.81 26.38 0.57
CA ALA A 20 -10.00 25.66 0.11
C ALA A 20 -10.02 25.62 -1.44
N PRO A 21 -10.26 24.45 -2.07
CA PRO A 21 -10.39 24.37 -3.52
C PRO A 21 -11.57 25.22 -3.99
N SER A 22 -11.33 26.00 -5.03
CA SER A 22 -12.38 26.66 -5.82
C SER A 22 -13.27 25.59 -6.48
N GLU A 23 -14.59 25.79 -6.46
CA GLU A 23 -15.68 24.92 -6.93
C GLU A 23 -15.68 24.56 -8.44
N LYS A 24 -14.53 24.64 -9.15
CA LYS A 24 -14.46 24.47 -10.61
C LYS A 24 -13.54 23.38 -11.14
N ASP A 25 -12.88 22.60 -10.30
CA ASP A 25 -12.09 21.46 -10.75
C ASP A 25 -12.87 20.17 -10.46
N ALA A 26 -13.67 19.74 -11.43
CA ALA A 26 -14.06 18.33 -11.46
C ALA A 26 -12.76 17.51 -11.53
N PRO A 27 -12.55 16.52 -10.64
CA PRO A 27 -11.28 15.81 -10.66
C PRO A 27 -11.15 15.04 -11.97
N GLY A 28 -10.08 15.32 -12.73
CA GLY A 28 -9.75 14.58 -13.94
C GLY A 28 -9.38 13.12 -13.64
N GLU A 29 -9.33 12.28 -14.67
CA GLU A 29 -8.90 10.87 -14.60
C GLU A 29 -7.56 10.68 -13.87
N ASP A 30 -6.71 11.71 -13.81
CA ASP A 30 -5.35 11.71 -13.23
C ASP A 30 -5.26 11.49 -11.70
N ILE A 31 -6.36 11.54 -10.94
CA ILE A 31 -6.29 11.39 -9.47
C ILE A 31 -6.49 9.95 -8.99
N TYR A 32 -6.90 9.06 -9.88
CA TYR A 32 -7.11 7.64 -9.56
C TYR A 32 -5.93 6.80 -10.03
N PRO A 33 -5.74 5.60 -9.47
CA PRO A 33 -4.74 4.67 -9.99
C PRO A 33 -4.97 4.38 -11.49
N PRO A 34 -3.91 4.09 -12.26
CA PRO A 34 -4.06 3.69 -13.66
C PRO A 34 -5.12 2.60 -13.85
N LEU A 35 -5.94 2.72 -14.88
CA LEU A 35 -6.99 1.74 -15.24
C LEU A 35 -8.07 1.53 -14.16
N TRP A 36 -8.29 2.51 -13.27
CA TRP A 36 -9.28 2.43 -12.18
C TRP A 36 -10.68 2.02 -12.62
N ASP A 37 -11.16 2.55 -13.74
CA ASP A 37 -12.51 2.27 -14.25
C ASP A 37 -12.65 0.87 -14.85
N LEU A 38 -11.52 0.21 -15.17
CA LEU A 38 -11.50 -1.16 -15.69
C LEU A 38 -11.39 -2.21 -14.58
N ALA A 39 -11.04 -1.80 -13.36
CA ALA A 39 -10.90 -2.71 -12.23
C ALA A 39 -12.28 -3.20 -11.72
N PRO A 40 -12.40 -4.49 -11.31
CA PRO A 40 -13.62 -5.05 -10.73
C PRO A 40 -14.19 -4.19 -9.60
N GLU A 41 -15.47 -3.84 -9.67
CA GLU A 41 -16.11 -2.94 -8.70
C GLU A 41 -16.81 -3.70 -7.58
N ASN A 42 -17.22 -4.94 -7.87
CA ASN A 42 -17.95 -5.84 -6.98
C ASN A 42 -17.29 -7.21 -6.93
N LEU A 43 -17.49 -7.94 -5.83
CA LEU A 43 -16.94 -9.28 -5.66
C LEU A 43 -17.42 -10.29 -6.72
N LEU A 44 -18.59 -10.07 -7.30
CA LEU A 44 -19.16 -10.91 -8.37
C LEU A 44 -18.63 -10.57 -9.77
N ASP A 45 -17.87 -9.48 -9.90
CA ASP A 45 -17.21 -9.13 -11.17
C ASP A 45 -15.92 -9.97 -11.38
N PHE A 46 -15.42 -10.62 -10.33
CA PHE A 46 -14.33 -11.58 -10.42
C PHE A 46 -14.80 -12.93 -10.96
N PRO A 47 -13.91 -13.72 -11.60
CA PRO A 47 -14.24 -15.05 -12.08
C PRO A 47 -14.76 -15.99 -10.98
N ILE A 48 -15.89 -16.66 -11.24
CA ILE A 48 -16.41 -17.71 -10.37
C ILE A 48 -16.02 -19.08 -10.95
N LYS A 49 -15.31 -19.90 -10.18
CA LYS A 49 -14.93 -21.27 -10.54
C LYS A 49 -15.15 -22.19 -9.35
N ASP A 50 -15.70 -23.37 -9.59
CA ASP A 50 -15.96 -24.39 -8.56
C ASP A 50 -16.67 -23.84 -7.31
N ASN A 51 -17.67 -22.96 -7.53
CA ASN A 51 -18.45 -22.30 -6.49
C ASN A 51 -17.63 -21.36 -5.56
N LYS A 52 -16.53 -20.81 -6.07
CA LYS A 52 -15.69 -19.83 -5.40
C LYS A 52 -15.44 -18.62 -6.28
N ILE A 53 -15.33 -17.45 -5.66
CA ILE A 53 -14.77 -16.26 -6.30
C ILE A 53 -13.25 -16.42 -6.31
N VAL A 54 -12.68 -16.44 -7.51
CA VAL A 54 -11.25 -16.66 -7.75
C VAL A 54 -10.60 -15.35 -8.16
N ILE A 55 -9.60 -14.91 -7.39
CA ILE A 55 -8.89 -13.65 -7.61
C ILE A 55 -7.42 -13.93 -7.92
N ASN A 56 -6.94 -13.53 -9.09
CA ASN A 56 -5.53 -13.52 -9.43
C ASN A 56 -4.85 -12.27 -8.86
N ALA A 57 -4.32 -12.37 -7.65
CA ALA A 57 -3.55 -11.28 -7.05
C ALA A 57 -2.26 -10.95 -7.85
N TRP A 58 -1.84 -11.75 -8.83
CA TRP A 58 -0.69 -11.47 -9.69
C TRP A 58 -1.08 -10.81 -11.02
N ASN A 59 -2.33 -10.34 -11.13
CA ASN A 59 -2.80 -9.47 -12.18
C ASN A 59 -3.12 -8.08 -11.60
N TYR A 60 -2.68 -7.02 -12.28
CA TYR A 60 -2.84 -5.63 -11.83
C TYR A 60 -4.30 -5.23 -11.65
N LEU A 61 -5.17 -5.50 -12.63
CA LEU A 61 -6.59 -5.11 -12.55
C LEU A 61 -7.32 -5.87 -11.44
N GLU A 62 -7.05 -7.16 -11.29
CA GLU A 62 -7.68 -7.96 -10.23
C GLU A 62 -7.20 -7.53 -8.83
N ARG A 63 -5.90 -7.23 -8.66
CA ARG A 63 -5.38 -6.67 -7.40
C ARG A 63 -5.92 -5.26 -7.14
N LEU A 64 -6.10 -4.44 -8.18
CA LEU A 64 -6.74 -3.13 -8.06
C LEU A 64 -8.22 -3.26 -7.65
N GLY A 65 -8.93 -4.24 -8.20
CA GLY A 65 -10.31 -4.56 -7.84
C GLY A 65 -10.47 -4.98 -6.37
N VAL A 66 -9.47 -5.66 -5.80
CA VAL A 66 -9.43 -5.98 -4.36
C VAL A 66 -9.49 -4.70 -3.51
N TYR A 67 -8.70 -3.68 -3.85
CA TYR A 67 -8.74 -2.38 -3.17
C TYR A 67 -10.05 -1.63 -3.41
N LYS A 68 -10.57 -1.65 -4.64
CA LYS A 68 -11.84 -1.01 -5.01
C LYS A 68 -13.00 -1.57 -4.21
N ASN A 69 -13.05 -2.89 -4.02
CA ASN A 69 -14.06 -3.55 -3.19
C ASN A 69 -13.96 -3.16 -1.71
N LEU A 70 -12.74 -3.01 -1.17
CA LEU A 70 -12.52 -2.51 0.19
C LEU A 70 -13.05 -1.08 0.36
N LEU A 71 -12.73 -0.19 -0.59
CA LEU A 71 -13.18 1.20 -0.59
C LEU A 71 -14.70 1.29 -0.68
N SER A 72 -15.32 0.59 -1.61
CA SER A 72 -16.78 0.59 -1.80
C SER A 72 -17.51 0.08 -0.56
N SER A 73 -17.05 -1.02 0.03
CA SER A 73 -17.73 -1.66 1.17
C SER A 73 -17.55 -0.88 2.48
N SER A 74 -16.45 -0.14 2.61
CA SER A 74 -16.18 0.72 3.77
C SER A 74 -16.71 2.15 3.62
N ALA A 75 -17.23 2.54 2.46
CA ALA A 75 -17.63 3.93 2.18
C ALA A 75 -18.61 4.52 3.18
N LYS A 76 -19.51 3.68 3.72
CA LYS A 76 -20.49 4.08 4.74
C LYS A 76 -19.86 4.66 6.03
N TYR A 77 -18.61 4.33 6.33
CA TYR A 77 -17.88 4.85 7.49
C TYR A 77 -17.28 6.24 7.26
N PHE A 78 -17.09 6.63 6.00
CA PHE A 78 -16.35 7.83 5.64
C PHE A 78 -17.22 8.95 5.06
N THR A 79 -18.55 8.81 5.15
CA THR A 79 -19.53 9.77 4.60
C THR A 79 -19.39 11.18 5.19
N ALA A 80 -18.92 11.30 6.43
CA ALA A 80 -18.66 12.58 7.09
C ALA A 80 -17.31 13.22 6.74
N PHE A 81 -16.42 12.50 6.05
CA PHE A 81 -15.02 12.91 5.80
C PHE A 81 -14.75 13.23 4.33
N GLY A 82 -15.77 13.24 3.48
CA GLY A 82 -15.68 13.65 2.08
C GLY A 82 -16.88 13.18 1.28
N SER A 83 -17.17 13.88 0.18
CA SER A 83 -18.13 13.38 -0.81
C SER A 83 -17.51 12.20 -1.57
N GLN A 84 -18.36 11.36 -2.18
CA GLN A 84 -17.92 10.31 -3.11
C GLN A 84 -16.78 9.40 -2.58
N ASN A 85 -16.77 9.13 -1.27
CA ASN A 85 -15.79 8.29 -0.60
C ASN A 85 -14.33 8.82 -0.65
N LEU A 86 -14.09 10.09 -1.01
CA LEU A 86 -12.74 10.64 -1.16
C LEU A 86 -11.97 10.70 0.17
N GLY A 87 -12.67 10.84 1.29
CA GLY A 87 -12.11 10.85 2.65
C GLY A 87 -11.78 9.49 3.25
N ASN A 88 -11.88 8.41 2.47
CA ASN A 88 -11.61 7.06 2.95
C ASN A 88 -10.11 6.81 3.10
N ILE A 89 -9.67 6.49 4.31
CA ILE A 89 -8.24 6.29 4.61
C ILE A 89 -7.64 5.03 3.97
N LEU A 90 -8.44 4.21 3.29
CA LEU A 90 -7.93 3.08 2.51
C LEU A 90 -7.39 3.50 1.13
N TRP A 91 -7.57 4.76 0.69
CA TRP A 91 -7.05 5.24 -0.60
C TRP A 91 -5.52 5.17 -0.70
N GLY A 92 -4.81 5.22 0.43
CA GLY A 92 -3.37 4.99 0.51
C GLY A 92 -2.91 3.73 -0.22
N LEU A 93 -3.68 2.63 -0.10
CA LEU A 93 -3.31 1.32 -0.65
C LEU A 93 -3.36 1.27 -2.19
N PRO A 94 -4.51 1.55 -2.86
CA PRO A 94 -4.58 1.52 -4.32
C PRO A 94 -3.76 2.61 -4.99
N LEU A 95 -3.60 3.79 -4.39
CA LEU A 95 -2.75 4.84 -4.97
C LEU A 95 -1.28 4.44 -4.98
N GLN A 96 -0.76 3.88 -3.89
CA GLN A 96 0.60 3.33 -3.87
C GLN A 96 0.76 2.14 -4.83
N HIS A 97 -0.28 1.32 -5.00
CA HIS A 97 -0.26 0.25 -6.00
C HIS A 97 -0.20 0.80 -7.43
N GLY A 98 -0.96 1.86 -7.73
CA GLY A 98 -0.89 2.60 -8.99
C GLY A 98 0.48 3.20 -9.23
N TRP A 99 1.09 3.80 -8.20
CA TRP A 99 2.46 4.30 -8.26
C TRP A 99 3.48 3.21 -8.60
N GLN A 100 3.37 2.05 -7.96
CA GLN A 100 4.25 0.92 -8.25
C GLN A 100 4.06 0.40 -9.70
N PHE A 101 2.83 0.41 -10.21
CA PHE A 101 2.53 -0.01 -11.57
C PHE A 101 3.14 0.94 -12.60
N HIS A 102 2.82 2.24 -12.54
CA HIS A 102 3.26 3.19 -13.56
C HIS A 102 4.77 3.47 -13.52
N THR A 103 5.46 3.16 -12.42
CA THR A 103 6.93 3.29 -12.30
C THR A 103 7.69 2.02 -12.66
N GLY A 104 6.99 0.96 -13.08
CA GLY A 104 7.59 -0.32 -13.46
C GLY A 104 8.02 -1.21 -12.29
N ARG A 105 7.72 -0.82 -11.04
CA ARG A 105 8.12 -1.55 -9.83
C ARG A 105 7.42 -2.90 -9.70
N LEU A 106 6.28 -3.11 -10.36
CA LEU A 106 5.57 -4.39 -10.34
C LEU A 106 6.07 -5.41 -11.38
N ALA A 107 6.84 -4.98 -12.38
CA ALA A 107 7.36 -5.81 -13.45
C ALA A 107 8.48 -6.77 -12.98
N ASP A 108 8.91 -7.71 -13.81
CA ASP A 108 10.02 -8.62 -13.49
C ASP A 108 11.39 -7.91 -13.58
N PRO A 109 12.05 -7.59 -12.45
CA PRO A 109 13.32 -6.88 -12.49
C PRO A 109 14.48 -7.75 -13.00
N SER A 110 14.31 -9.08 -13.05
CA SER A 110 15.38 -10.01 -13.45
C SER A 110 15.54 -10.13 -14.97
N SER A 111 14.63 -9.54 -15.76
CA SER A 111 14.60 -9.66 -17.23
C SER A 111 14.53 -11.11 -17.74
N VAL A 112 14.13 -12.06 -16.90
CA VAL A 112 13.96 -13.48 -17.29
C VAL A 112 12.60 -13.71 -17.94
N THR A 113 11.60 -12.91 -17.56
CA THR A 113 10.26 -12.93 -18.13
C THR A 113 9.89 -11.53 -18.63
N SER A 114 8.88 -11.46 -19.50
CA SER A 114 8.29 -10.20 -19.98
C SER A 114 7.10 -9.72 -19.14
N CYS A 115 6.95 -10.26 -17.92
CA CYS A 115 5.87 -9.90 -16.99
C CYS A 115 5.95 -8.42 -16.58
N GLY A 116 4.88 -7.66 -16.80
CA GLY A 116 4.75 -6.24 -16.47
C GLY A 116 5.35 -5.28 -17.51
N TYR A 117 5.94 -5.80 -18.59
CA TYR A 117 6.47 -4.99 -19.69
C TYR A 117 5.44 -4.84 -20.82
N GLU A 118 5.49 -3.71 -21.54
CA GLU A 118 4.53 -3.39 -22.62
C GLU A 118 4.57 -4.38 -23.79
N ASP A 119 5.74 -4.94 -24.08
CA ASP A 119 5.95 -5.95 -25.12
C ASP A 119 5.64 -7.39 -24.66
N GLY A 120 5.22 -7.55 -23.41
CA GLY A 120 4.80 -8.80 -22.79
C GLY A 120 3.37 -8.78 -22.26
N ASP A 121 3.18 -9.35 -21.07
CA ASP A 121 1.92 -9.21 -20.32
C ASP A 121 2.03 -8.00 -19.38
N HIS A 122 1.59 -6.84 -19.86
CA HIS A 122 1.68 -5.58 -19.13
C HIS A 122 0.91 -5.60 -17.80
N LEU A 123 -0.15 -6.40 -17.67
CA LEU A 123 -0.94 -6.49 -16.44
C LEU A 123 -0.39 -7.53 -15.47
N CYS A 124 0.62 -8.32 -15.87
CA CYS A 124 1.27 -9.27 -14.99
C CYS A 124 2.06 -8.55 -13.90
N ILE A 125 1.85 -8.97 -12.65
CA ILE A 125 2.64 -8.56 -11.49
C ILE A 125 3.65 -9.67 -11.22
N SER A 126 4.94 -9.33 -11.29
CA SER A 126 6.00 -10.31 -11.13
C SER A 126 6.18 -10.71 -9.67
N VAL A 127 6.12 -12.01 -9.40
CA VAL A 127 6.50 -12.57 -8.09
C VAL A 127 7.99 -12.39 -7.81
N ARG A 128 8.83 -12.00 -8.77
CA ARG A 128 10.26 -11.70 -8.58
C ARG A 128 10.53 -10.28 -8.11
N SER A 129 9.58 -9.36 -8.33
CA SER A 129 9.69 -8.00 -7.82
C SER A 129 9.52 -7.98 -6.29
N TRP A 130 10.48 -7.33 -5.63
CA TRP A 130 10.40 -7.04 -4.21
C TRP A 130 9.14 -6.20 -3.88
N TRP A 131 8.88 -5.15 -4.67
CA TRP A 131 7.72 -4.28 -4.50
C TRP A 131 6.40 -5.05 -4.62
N SER A 132 6.28 -5.94 -5.61
CA SER A 132 5.12 -6.80 -5.81
C SER A 132 4.84 -7.72 -4.63
N CYS A 133 5.90 -8.30 -4.05
CA CYS A 133 5.82 -9.20 -2.90
C CYS A 133 5.43 -8.44 -1.63
N MET A 134 6.05 -7.27 -1.37
CA MET A 134 5.68 -6.41 -0.25
C MET A 134 4.23 -5.92 -0.37
N ASN A 135 3.84 -5.48 -1.56
CA ASN A 135 2.48 -5.00 -1.83
C ASN A 135 1.43 -6.12 -1.68
N TYR A 136 1.74 -7.39 -1.95
CA TYR A 136 0.81 -8.50 -1.68
C TYR A 136 0.31 -8.49 -0.24
N TYR A 137 1.21 -8.24 0.72
CA TYR A 137 0.89 -8.15 2.15
C TYR A 137 0.07 -6.91 2.51
N LEU A 138 0.07 -5.89 1.65
CA LEU A 138 -0.73 -4.68 1.77
C LEU A 138 -1.99 -4.72 0.88
N ALA A 139 -2.21 -5.80 0.12
CA ALA A 139 -3.36 -6.00 -0.77
C ALA A 139 -4.26 -7.12 -0.27
N VAL A 140 -3.72 -8.35 -0.29
CA VAL A 140 -4.48 -9.57 -0.06
C VAL A 140 -4.80 -9.75 1.41
N ILE A 141 -3.85 -9.45 2.29
CA ILE A 141 -4.05 -9.62 3.74
C ILE A 141 -5.10 -8.65 4.30
N PRO A 142 -5.07 -7.32 4.02
CA PRO A 142 -6.17 -6.45 4.43
C PRO A 142 -7.52 -6.91 3.86
N PHE A 143 -7.55 -7.37 2.62
CA PHE A 143 -8.77 -7.87 2.01
C PHE A 143 -9.33 -9.11 2.70
N LEU A 144 -8.50 -10.12 2.96
CA LEU A 144 -8.92 -11.32 3.70
C LEU A 144 -9.26 -11.00 5.17
N GLY A 145 -8.59 -10.03 5.78
CA GLY A 145 -8.96 -9.48 7.10
C GLY A 145 -10.35 -8.84 7.08
N ALA A 146 -10.70 -8.12 6.01
CA ALA A 146 -12.04 -7.55 5.82
C ALA A 146 -13.12 -8.62 5.58
N VAL A 147 -12.79 -9.68 4.83
CA VAL A 147 -13.66 -10.85 4.66
C VAL A 147 -13.96 -11.47 6.03
N GLU A 148 -12.94 -11.70 6.85
CA GLU A 148 -13.12 -12.29 8.17
C GLU A 148 -13.87 -11.38 9.13
N ALA A 149 -13.67 -10.07 9.04
CA ALA A 149 -14.41 -9.05 9.80
C ALA A 149 -15.86 -8.88 9.33
N GLY A 150 -16.29 -9.57 8.27
CA GLY A 150 -17.64 -9.51 7.73
C GLY A 150 -17.96 -8.19 7.01
N LEU A 151 -16.95 -7.44 6.55
CA LEU A 151 -17.15 -6.14 5.88
C LEU A 151 -18.09 -6.26 4.66
N PHE A 152 -17.96 -7.35 3.91
CA PHE A 152 -18.73 -7.64 2.71
C PHE A 152 -20.10 -8.28 2.99
N GLY A 153 -20.48 -8.46 4.26
CA GLY A 153 -21.70 -9.16 4.65
C GLY A 153 -21.66 -10.66 4.34
N GLN A 154 -22.83 -11.26 4.13
CA GLN A 154 -22.93 -12.67 3.78
C GLN A 154 -22.46 -12.88 2.34
N LEU A 155 -21.34 -13.56 2.17
CA LEU A 155 -20.83 -13.92 0.85
C LEU A 155 -21.63 -15.09 0.26
N GLN A 156 -21.93 -14.99 -1.04
CA GLN A 156 -22.57 -16.06 -1.81
C GLN A 156 -21.59 -17.22 -2.10
N TYR A 157 -20.32 -16.88 -2.32
CA TYR A 157 -19.25 -17.81 -2.65
C TYR A 157 -18.05 -17.55 -1.75
N GLU A 158 -17.30 -18.60 -1.42
CA GLU A 158 -16.02 -18.43 -0.75
C GLU A 158 -15.02 -17.72 -1.67
N ILE A 159 -14.07 -17.01 -1.08
CA ILE A 159 -13.01 -16.33 -1.83
C ILE A 159 -11.72 -17.14 -1.76
N GLU A 160 -11.09 -17.32 -2.92
CA GLU A 160 -9.81 -17.99 -3.08
C GLU A 160 -8.87 -17.12 -3.92
N ILE A 161 -7.68 -16.85 -3.39
CA ILE A 161 -6.63 -16.12 -4.10
C ILE A 161 -5.76 -17.12 -4.86
N LEU A 162 -5.51 -16.88 -6.13
CA LEU A 162 -4.66 -17.78 -6.92
C LEU A 162 -3.20 -17.67 -6.49
N PRO A 163 -2.51 -18.81 -6.31
CA PRO A 163 -1.09 -18.81 -6.03
C PRO A 163 -0.26 -18.41 -7.26
N PRO A 164 0.89 -17.75 -7.07
CA PRO A 164 1.85 -17.54 -8.15
C PRO A 164 2.44 -18.87 -8.62
N GLU A 165 3.16 -18.88 -9.75
CA GLU A 165 3.87 -20.07 -10.21
C GLU A 165 5.09 -20.39 -9.34
N GLU A 166 5.89 -19.38 -9.02
CA GLU A 166 7.05 -19.46 -8.13
C GLU A 166 6.71 -18.97 -6.71
N ARG A 167 7.51 -19.33 -5.70
CA ARG A 167 7.36 -18.81 -4.32
C ARG A 167 5.98 -19.02 -3.68
N ARG A 168 5.27 -20.08 -4.08
CA ARG A 168 3.93 -20.42 -3.55
C ARG A 168 3.87 -20.54 -2.03
N ALA A 169 4.93 -21.06 -1.41
CA ALA A 169 4.98 -21.24 0.03
C ALA A 169 5.09 -19.90 0.79
N ASP A 170 5.43 -18.81 0.10
CA ASP A 170 5.68 -17.51 0.68
C ASP A 170 4.43 -16.67 0.91
N PHE A 171 3.28 -17.08 0.37
CA PHE A 171 2.02 -16.36 0.53
C PHE A 171 0.96 -17.24 1.17
N CYS A 172 -0.19 -16.64 1.50
CA CYS A 172 -1.37 -17.33 1.94
C CYS A 172 -2.58 -16.88 1.11
N TYR A 173 -3.56 -17.76 0.93
CA TYR A 173 -4.51 -17.66 -0.20
C TYR A 173 -5.99 -17.67 0.18
N SER A 174 -6.30 -17.88 1.45
CA SER A 174 -7.66 -17.85 1.99
C SER A 174 -7.63 -17.37 3.42
N VAL A 175 -8.79 -17.01 3.97
CA VAL A 175 -8.90 -16.61 5.39
C VAL A 175 -8.33 -17.70 6.30
N ALA A 176 -8.69 -18.97 6.08
CA ALA A 176 -8.23 -20.09 6.89
C ALA A 176 -6.71 -20.29 6.81
N ASP A 177 -6.14 -20.23 5.60
CA ASP A 177 -4.69 -20.39 5.38
C ASP A 177 -3.91 -19.23 6.00
N CYS A 178 -4.34 -17.99 5.77
CA CYS A 178 -3.70 -16.81 6.36
C CYS A 178 -3.83 -16.80 7.88
N ARG A 179 -4.97 -17.20 8.44
CA ARG A 179 -5.12 -17.37 9.90
C ARG A 179 -4.16 -18.40 10.48
N SER A 180 -3.94 -19.50 9.77
CA SER A 180 -3.00 -20.53 10.21
C SER A 180 -1.54 -20.06 10.15
N ARG A 181 -1.17 -19.25 9.16
CA ARG A 181 0.24 -18.87 8.90
C ARG A 181 0.66 -17.57 9.59
N ILE A 182 -0.24 -16.59 9.61
CA ILE A 182 0.03 -15.21 10.05
C ILE A 182 -1.09 -14.66 10.95
N PRO A 183 -1.46 -15.37 12.04
CA PRO A 183 -2.62 -15.04 12.86
C PRO A 183 -2.59 -13.61 13.39
N LYS A 184 -1.42 -13.15 13.86
CA LYS A 184 -1.24 -11.78 14.37
C LYS A 184 -1.60 -10.73 13.32
N LEU A 185 -1.16 -10.92 12.07
CA LEU A 185 -1.41 -9.93 11.04
C LEU A 185 -2.89 -9.91 10.62
N MET A 186 -3.52 -11.09 10.57
CA MET A 186 -4.97 -11.20 10.36
C MET A 186 -5.75 -10.51 11.48
N ASP A 187 -5.32 -10.64 12.74
CA ASP A 187 -5.94 -9.95 13.89
C ASP A 187 -5.86 -8.43 13.77
N GLU A 188 -4.72 -7.86 13.38
CA GLU A 188 -4.59 -6.40 13.26
C GLU A 188 -5.49 -5.84 12.16
N TRP A 189 -5.55 -6.48 10.99
CA TRP A 189 -6.45 -6.06 9.92
C TRP A 189 -7.92 -6.27 10.29
N LYS A 190 -8.26 -7.40 10.90
CA LYS A 190 -9.62 -7.66 11.39
C LYS A 190 -10.05 -6.61 12.41
N ALA A 191 -9.19 -6.26 13.37
CA ALA A 191 -9.48 -5.24 14.37
C ALA A 191 -9.78 -3.87 13.74
N TYR A 192 -9.05 -3.49 12.70
CA TYR A 192 -9.35 -2.27 11.92
C TYR A 192 -10.77 -2.30 11.33
N PHE A 193 -11.18 -3.40 10.71
CA PHE A 193 -12.50 -3.49 10.07
C PHE A 193 -13.65 -3.68 11.07
N GLU A 194 -13.45 -4.42 12.16
CA GLU A 194 -14.49 -4.69 13.18
C GLU A 194 -14.91 -3.43 13.95
N VAL A 195 -13.96 -2.57 14.33
CA VAL A 195 -14.24 -1.32 15.05
C VAL A 195 -15.16 -0.41 14.23
N ASN A 196 -15.02 -0.45 12.91
CA ASN A 196 -15.85 0.29 11.98
C ASN A 196 -17.19 -0.41 11.74
N ASN A 197 -17.22 -1.75 11.74
CA ASN A 197 -18.42 -2.54 11.48
C ASN A 197 -19.47 -2.56 12.62
N ASN A 198 -19.14 -2.15 13.85
CA ASN A 198 -20.06 -2.26 14.98
C ASN A 198 -21.06 -1.07 15.04
N PRO A 199 -22.39 -1.32 14.92
CA PRO A 199 -23.42 -0.28 14.96
C PRO A 199 -23.45 0.52 16.28
N ALA A 200 -23.03 -0.09 17.39
CA ALA A 200 -23.00 0.55 18.69
C ALA A 200 -21.87 1.59 18.83
N THR A 201 -20.79 1.44 18.06
CA THR A 201 -19.66 2.39 18.03
C THR A 201 -19.73 3.35 16.85
N PHE A 202 -20.63 3.13 15.88
CA PHE A 202 -20.78 3.97 14.68
C PHE A 202 -21.08 5.44 15.01
N SER A 203 -21.88 5.74 16.03
CA SER A 203 -22.13 7.12 16.50
C SER A 203 -20.91 7.80 17.14
N SER A 204 -19.80 7.08 17.29
CA SER A 204 -18.55 7.50 17.91
C SER A 204 -17.31 7.25 17.04
N PHE A 205 -17.48 7.05 15.72
CA PHE A 205 -16.35 6.85 14.82
C PHE A 205 -15.36 8.02 14.92
N LYS A 206 -14.12 7.71 15.30
CA LYS A 206 -13.01 8.67 15.39
C LYS A 206 -11.99 8.32 14.34
N LEU A 207 -11.77 9.24 13.41
CA LEU A 207 -10.82 9.06 12.31
C LEU A 207 -9.42 8.70 12.82
N ASP A 208 -8.96 9.33 13.90
CA ASP A 208 -7.64 9.06 14.50
C ASP A 208 -7.52 7.63 15.05
N ASP A 209 -8.58 7.09 15.67
CA ASP A 209 -8.59 5.68 16.13
C ASP A 209 -8.54 4.70 14.95
N ALA A 210 -9.26 5.01 13.86
CA ALA A 210 -9.23 4.22 12.64
C ALA A 210 -7.85 4.27 11.96
N LEU A 211 -7.25 5.46 11.87
CA LEU A 211 -5.88 5.66 11.36
C LEU A 211 -4.88 4.87 12.19
N ARG A 212 -4.96 4.93 13.52
CA ARG A 212 -4.09 4.16 14.42
C ARG A 212 -4.15 2.67 14.15
N LEU A 213 -5.35 2.11 14.01
CA LEU A 213 -5.54 0.67 13.74
C LEU A 213 -5.05 0.29 12.33
N MET A 214 -5.40 1.09 11.32
CA MET A 214 -4.95 0.89 9.94
C MET A 214 -3.43 0.92 9.85
N TRP A 215 -2.79 1.96 10.41
CA TRP A 215 -1.35 2.10 10.40
C TRP A 215 -0.65 0.98 11.17
N LYS A 216 -1.20 0.53 12.31
CA LYS A 216 -0.68 -0.61 13.06
C LYS A 216 -0.69 -1.90 12.21
N ALA A 217 -1.79 -2.17 11.50
CA ALA A 217 -1.88 -3.32 10.61
C ALA A 217 -0.95 -3.19 9.40
N HIS A 218 -0.83 -1.98 8.84
CA HIS A 218 0.05 -1.65 7.72
C HIS A 218 1.52 -1.91 8.06
N VAL A 219 2.04 -1.32 9.14
CA VAL A 219 3.46 -1.52 9.54
C VAL A 219 3.72 -2.96 9.98
N THR A 220 2.74 -3.64 10.58
CA THR A 220 2.86 -5.08 10.88
C THR A 220 2.97 -5.92 9.61
N SER A 221 2.29 -5.52 8.53
CA SER A 221 2.39 -6.17 7.21
C SER A 221 3.80 -6.02 6.63
N ILE A 222 4.35 -4.80 6.67
CA ILE A 222 5.70 -4.50 6.21
C ILE A 222 6.73 -5.26 7.05
N ALA A 223 6.64 -5.21 8.38
CA ALA A 223 7.57 -5.88 9.28
C ALA A 223 7.59 -7.41 9.10
N TYR A 224 6.45 -8.01 8.73
CA TYR A 224 6.37 -9.43 8.40
C TYR A 224 7.00 -9.75 7.03
N ALA A 225 6.68 -8.96 6.01
CA ALA A 225 7.10 -9.20 4.64
C ALA A 225 8.57 -8.86 4.38
N LEU A 226 9.10 -7.82 5.04
CA LEU A 226 10.45 -7.30 4.80
C LEU A 226 11.55 -8.37 4.90
N PRO A 227 11.74 -9.11 6.02
CA PRO A 227 12.79 -10.13 6.11
C PRO A 227 12.55 -11.30 5.16
N LYS A 228 11.30 -11.53 4.75
CA LYS A 228 10.90 -12.64 3.90
C LYS A 228 11.31 -12.46 2.44
N PHE A 229 11.33 -11.22 1.95
CA PHE A 229 11.63 -10.92 0.55
C PHE A 229 12.97 -10.20 0.34
N GLN A 230 13.82 -10.12 1.37
CA GLN A 230 15.18 -9.58 1.27
C GLN A 230 15.98 -10.16 0.09
N ASP A 231 15.80 -11.45 -0.21
CA ASP A 231 16.45 -12.13 -1.33
C ASP A 231 16.05 -11.59 -2.71
N SER A 232 14.92 -10.88 -2.81
CA SER A 232 14.40 -10.31 -4.06
C SER A 232 15.04 -8.97 -4.39
N LEU A 233 15.65 -8.30 -3.41
CA LEU A 233 16.38 -7.04 -3.62
C LEU A 233 17.57 -7.23 -4.56
N LYS A 234 18.15 -8.44 -4.63
CA LYS A 234 19.28 -8.75 -5.53
C LYS A 234 18.98 -8.57 -7.02
N TYR A 235 17.71 -8.49 -7.40
CA TYR A 235 17.30 -8.26 -8.79
C TYR A 235 17.19 -6.76 -9.12
N LEU A 236 17.28 -5.88 -8.13
CA LEU A 236 17.23 -4.43 -8.31
C LEU A 236 18.64 -3.85 -8.39
N SER A 237 18.76 -2.64 -8.93
CA SER A 237 19.98 -1.84 -8.82
C SER A 237 20.25 -1.51 -7.35
N ASP A 238 21.50 -1.23 -6.99
CA ASP A 238 21.83 -0.87 -5.60
C ASP A 238 21.04 0.39 -5.16
N PRO A 239 20.89 1.45 -5.98
CA PRO A 239 20.07 2.61 -5.63
C PRO A 239 18.60 2.27 -5.35
N GLU A 240 17.97 1.41 -6.17
CA GLU A 240 16.55 1.05 -5.99
C GLU A 240 16.35 0.08 -4.82
N ALA A 241 17.26 -0.89 -4.63
CA ALA A 241 17.22 -1.78 -3.48
C ALA A 241 17.32 -1.00 -2.16
N ASN A 242 18.28 -0.08 -2.07
CA ASN A 242 18.43 0.80 -0.91
C ASN A 242 17.20 1.67 -0.69
N PHE A 243 16.60 2.21 -1.76
CA PHE A 243 15.36 2.99 -1.64
C PHE A 243 14.19 2.13 -1.14
N GLY A 244 14.06 0.88 -1.59
CA GLY A 244 13.05 -0.05 -1.07
C GLY A 244 13.16 -0.23 0.45
N GLU A 245 14.38 -0.44 0.96
CA GLU A 245 14.62 -0.54 2.40
C GLU A 245 14.39 0.80 3.13
N ASP A 246 14.90 1.90 2.59
CA ASP A 246 14.72 3.26 3.13
C ASP A 246 13.23 3.61 3.23
N TRP A 247 12.44 3.24 2.21
CA TRP A 247 10.99 3.42 2.15
C TRP A 247 10.27 2.55 3.19
N ALA A 248 10.54 1.24 3.21
CA ALA A 248 9.91 0.32 4.16
C ALA A 248 10.14 0.76 5.62
N ASN A 249 11.33 1.26 5.93
CA ASN A 249 11.63 1.80 7.25
C ASN A 249 10.99 3.19 7.48
N GLY A 250 11.02 4.07 6.48
CA GLY A 250 10.42 5.40 6.57
C GLY A 250 8.91 5.35 6.86
N VAL A 251 8.21 4.32 6.37
CA VAL A 251 6.78 4.12 6.65
C VAL A 251 6.48 3.98 8.15
N ASP A 252 7.38 3.44 8.97
CA ASP A 252 7.18 3.38 10.43
C ASP A 252 7.04 4.79 11.03
N PHE A 253 7.82 5.75 10.52
CA PHE A 253 7.77 7.14 10.97
C PHE A 253 6.51 7.85 10.47
N ILE A 254 6.09 7.59 9.23
CA ILE A 254 4.84 8.13 8.66
C ILE A 254 3.63 7.59 9.45
N ALA A 255 3.65 6.30 9.77
CA ALA A 255 2.63 5.64 10.57
C ALA A 255 2.52 6.24 11.98
N ALA A 256 3.65 6.54 12.62
CA ALA A 256 3.70 7.12 13.96
C ALA A 256 3.05 8.50 14.05
N THR A 257 2.93 9.25 12.94
CA THR A 257 2.22 10.54 12.92
C THR A 257 0.73 10.39 12.63
N HIS A 258 0.21 9.17 12.47
CA HIS A 258 -1.15 8.89 11.98
C HIS A 258 -1.45 9.67 10.68
N PHE A 259 -0.50 9.69 9.73
CA PHE A 259 -0.66 10.45 8.49
C PHE A 259 -1.99 10.08 7.78
N PRO A 260 -2.85 11.05 7.40
CA PRO A 260 -4.08 10.76 6.69
C PRO A 260 -3.81 10.17 5.30
N THR A 261 -4.41 9.02 5.03
CA THR A 261 -4.22 8.24 3.79
C THR A 261 -5.46 8.26 2.91
N ASP A 262 -6.21 9.36 2.97
CA ASP A 262 -7.28 9.65 2.02
C ASP A 262 -6.73 9.98 0.62
N LEU A 263 -7.63 10.12 -0.35
CA LEU A 263 -7.26 10.27 -1.75
C LEU A 263 -6.41 11.52 -2.00
N GLN A 264 -6.78 12.65 -1.40
CA GLN A 264 -6.11 13.92 -1.63
C GLN A 264 -4.73 13.94 -0.97
N ASN A 265 -4.64 13.56 0.30
CA ASN A 265 -3.38 13.57 1.03
C ASN A 265 -2.37 12.58 0.43
N THR A 266 -2.83 11.41 0.01
CA THR A 266 -1.96 10.42 -0.62
C THR A 266 -1.47 10.87 -2.00
N ASN A 267 -2.35 11.44 -2.84
CA ASN A 267 -1.94 11.99 -4.13
C ASN A 267 -0.90 13.10 -3.97
N ASN A 268 -1.15 14.05 -3.06
CA ASN A 268 -0.21 15.12 -2.76
C ASN A 268 1.14 14.61 -2.25
N PHE A 269 1.14 13.51 -1.49
CA PHE A 269 2.37 12.92 -0.98
C PHE A 269 3.16 12.20 -2.09
N GLN A 270 2.51 11.40 -2.92
CA GLN A 270 3.19 10.49 -3.86
C GLN A 270 3.84 11.19 -5.05
N VAL A 271 3.48 12.44 -5.37
CA VAL A 271 4.19 13.23 -6.42
C VAL A 271 5.67 13.44 -6.08
N PHE A 272 6.01 13.42 -4.78
CA PHE A 272 7.38 13.57 -4.29
C PHE A 272 8.15 12.25 -4.22
N LEU A 273 7.52 11.12 -4.55
CA LEU A 273 8.23 9.85 -4.71
C LEU A 273 8.94 9.78 -6.07
N PRO A 274 9.96 8.92 -6.22
CA PRO A 274 10.60 8.67 -7.51
C PRO A 274 9.61 8.21 -8.57
N GLN A 275 9.52 8.94 -9.68
CA GLN A 275 8.60 8.65 -10.79
C GLN A 275 9.15 7.62 -11.80
N ARG A 276 10.29 7.02 -11.47
CA ARG A 276 10.88 5.85 -12.13
C ARG A 276 11.63 5.02 -11.09
N MET A 277 12.02 3.79 -11.45
CA MET A 277 13.01 3.05 -10.67
C MET A 277 14.35 3.81 -10.67
N LEU A 278 15.02 3.79 -9.53
CA LEU A 278 16.39 4.28 -9.42
C LEU A 278 17.34 3.33 -10.15
N VAL A 279 18.37 3.88 -10.76
CA VAL A 279 19.34 3.14 -11.58
C VAL A 279 20.77 3.47 -11.16
N GLU A 280 21.72 2.67 -11.62
CA GLU A 280 23.13 2.95 -11.43
C GLU A 280 23.49 4.35 -11.97
N GLY A 281 24.15 5.15 -11.12
CA GLY A 281 24.45 6.57 -11.40
C GLY A 281 23.50 7.57 -10.75
N ASP A 282 22.36 7.14 -10.20
CA ASP A 282 21.51 7.99 -9.37
C ASP A 282 22.17 8.22 -8.00
N VAL A 283 22.65 9.44 -7.77
CA VAL A 283 23.40 9.80 -6.55
C VAL A 283 22.71 10.92 -5.79
N LEU A 284 22.25 10.62 -4.57
CA LEU A 284 21.72 11.63 -3.65
C LEU A 284 22.83 12.62 -3.22
N PRO A 285 22.52 13.90 -3.01
CA PRO A 285 21.18 14.50 -2.96
C PRO A 285 20.70 15.09 -4.30
N SER A 286 21.30 14.72 -5.43
CA SER A 286 21.00 15.37 -6.71
C SER A 286 20.97 14.38 -7.86
N ILE A 287 19.78 13.86 -8.12
CA ILE A 287 19.41 13.14 -9.33
C ILE A 287 18.84 14.16 -10.31
N SER A 288 19.44 14.26 -11.50
CA SER A 288 19.27 15.41 -12.40
C SER A 288 17.87 15.55 -13.00
N ASP A 289 17.17 14.44 -13.19
CA ASP A 289 15.81 14.41 -13.74
C ASP A 289 14.73 14.38 -12.66
N PHE A 290 15.11 14.48 -11.38
CA PHE A 290 14.17 14.58 -10.25
C PHE A 290 14.04 16.03 -9.77
N SER A 291 12.86 16.37 -9.26
CA SER A 291 12.65 17.67 -8.63
C SER A 291 13.47 17.79 -7.34
N PRO A 292 13.70 19.02 -6.84
CA PRO A 292 14.32 19.23 -5.53
C PRO A 292 13.58 18.50 -4.41
N GLU A 293 12.25 18.49 -4.44
CA GLU A 293 11.40 17.83 -3.45
C GLU A 293 11.54 16.31 -3.49
N GLN A 294 11.60 15.71 -4.68
CA GLN A 294 11.84 14.28 -4.85
C GLN A 294 13.21 13.87 -4.30
N ASN A 295 14.25 14.64 -4.60
CA ASN A 295 15.58 14.43 -4.04
C ASN A 295 15.58 14.57 -2.50
N ASN A 296 14.88 15.57 -1.96
CA ASN A 296 14.78 15.80 -0.52
C ASN A 296 14.06 14.64 0.21
N VAL A 297 13.00 14.08 -0.38
CA VAL A 297 12.31 12.91 0.16
C VAL A 297 13.26 11.71 0.24
N LEU A 298 14.00 11.41 -0.83
CA LEU A 298 14.98 10.32 -0.82
C LEU A 298 16.08 10.49 0.24
N VAL A 299 16.60 11.71 0.38
CA VAL A 299 17.59 12.03 1.42
C VAL A 299 17.01 11.83 2.82
N SER A 300 15.77 12.26 3.02
CA SER A 300 15.07 12.18 4.32
C SER A 300 14.79 10.73 4.70
N LEU A 301 14.28 9.91 3.79
CA LEU A 301 14.04 8.48 4.02
C LEU A 301 15.34 7.75 4.39
N ARG A 302 16.43 8.00 3.65
CA ARG A 302 17.74 7.46 3.96
C ARG A 302 18.25 7.89 5.34
N ALA A 303 18.03 9.14 5.72
CA ALA A 303 18.43 9.65 7.02
C ALA A 303 17.66 8.96 8.16
N LEU A 304 16.34 8.80 8.01
CA LEU A 304 15.50 8.07 8.96
C LEU A 304 15.94 6.61 9.10
N HIS A 305 16.16 5.92 7.98
CA HIS A 305 16.63 4.53 8.00
C HIS A 305 17.99 4.37 8.69
N LYS A 306 18.94 5.26 8.40
CA LYS A 306 20.23 5.26 9.10
C LYS A 306 20.08 5.54 10.59
N ALA A 307 19.24 6.50 10.98
CA ALA A 307 18.98 6.79 12.38
C ALA A 307 18.40 5.56 13.10
N ASN A 308 17.38 4.92 12.51
CA ASN A 308 16.75 3.73 13.07
C ASN A 308 17.74 2.57 13.23
N LYS A 309 18.59 2.31 12.21
CA LYS A 309 19.67 1.31 12.29
C LYS A 309 20.67 1.60 13.41
N LEU A 310 20.91 2.87 13.75
CA LEU A 310 21.84 3.26 14.81
C LEU A 310 21.22 3.20 16.20
N THR A 311 19.91 3.37 16.34
CA THR A 311 19.21 3.42 17.62
C THR A 311 18.57 2.11 18.05
N GLY A 312 18.39 1.16 17.12
CA GLY A 312 17.57 -0.04 17.34
C GLY A 312 16.08 0.29 17.39
#